data_AF-A0A2D9C8G3-F1
#
_entry.id   AF-A0A2D9C8G3-F1
#
_cell.length_a   1.000
_cell.length_b   1.000
_cell.length_c   1.000
_cell.angle_alpha   90.00
_cell.angle_beta   90.00
_cell.angle_gamma   90.00
#
_symmetry.space_group_name_H-M   'P 1'
#
loop_
_entity.id
_entity.type
_entity.pdbx_description
1 polymer ?
#
loop_
_entity_poly.entity_id
_entity_poly.type
_entity_poly.pdbx_seq_one_letter_code
_entity_poly.pdbx_strand_id
1 'polypeptide(L)'
;NGAPATAWQIYNNGNAFLKYFNIDSAQFYPQTDNSLNLGHSSYRFDDIYATNNTIQTSDSREKTALTALTTNEINASKALAKEFGTYKWLSAVSEKGSNARTHIGITAQKVKEIMETNSLDPTKYAFYCYDEWDATEEETITTEEGGKEVIKPAKVAGNRYGIRYSELYAFIVAGFNARITALEDA
;
A
#
# COMPACT_ATOMS: atom_id res chain seq x y z
N ASN A 1 -34.60 6.74 8.86
CA ASN A 1 -34.17 6.66 7.45
C ASN A 1 -33.82 8.06 6.96
N GLY A 2 -32.65 8.57 7.35
CA GLY A 2 -32.11 9.80 6.77
C GLY A 2 -31.60 9.49 5.37
N ALA A 3 -32.03 10.24 4.37
CA ALA A 3 -31.46 10.16 3.03
C ALA A 3 -29.94 10.39 3.13
N PRO A 4 -29.10 9.64 2.37
CA PRO A 4 -27.69 9.99 2.27
C PRO A 4 -27.60 11.42 1.76
N ALA A 5 -26.74 12.25 2.38
CA ALA A 5 -26.52 13.61 1.92
C ALA A 5 -26.18 13.60 0.43
N THR A 6 -27.04 14.18 -0.42
CA THR A 6 -26.87 14.27 -1.88
C THR A 6 -26.00 15.46 -2.29
N ALA A 7 -25.28 16.06 -1.36
CA ALA A 7 -24.38 17.17 -1.58
C ALA A 7 -23.08 16.92 -0.81
N TRP A 8 -22.01 16.60 -1.53
CA TRP A 8 -20.66 16.71 -1.00
C TRP A 8 -20.29 18.21 -0.99
N GLN A 9 -20.34 18.84 0.18
CA GLN A 9 -19.70 20.14 0.38
C GLN A 9 -18.23 19.91 0.72
N ILE A 10 -17.36 20.03 -0.28
CA ILE A 10 -15.95 20.30 -0.05
C ILE A 10 -15.85 21.81 0.19
N TYR A 11 -15.79 22.23 1.45
CA TYR A 11 -15.64 23.66 1.79
C TYR A 11 -14.34 24.20 1.21
N ASN A 12 -14.39 25.35 0.52
CA ASN A 12 -13.26 26.26 0.47
C ASN A 12 -13.69 27.72 0.24
N ASN A 13 -13.12 28.61 1.05
CA ASN A 13 -13.25 30.06 0.98
C ASN A 13 -12.18 30.67 0.06
N GLY A 14 -12.10 30.20 -1.19
CA GLY A 14 -11.16 30.73 -2.19
C GLY A 14 -10.77 29.72 -3.28
N ASN A 15 -11.17 30.02 -4.51
CA ASN A 15 -10.84 29.37 -5.79
C ASN A 15 -9.81 28.20 -5.82
N ALA A 16 -10.33 27.05 -6.30
CA ALA A 16 -9.65 25.94 -7.02
C ALA A 16 -8.93 24.84 -6.22
N PHE A 17 -9.65 23.75 -5.88
CA PHE A 17 -9.04 22.48 -5.42
C PHE A 17 -9.34 21.22 -6.24
N LEU A 18 -10.15 21.26 -7.31
CA LEU A 18 -10.14 20.21 -8.35
C LEU A 18 -9.05 20.46 -9.40
N LYS A 19 -7.95 21.15 -9.05
CA LYS A 19 -6.85 21.43 -9.99
C LYS A 19 -6.17 20.16 -10.50
N TYR A 20 -6.28 19.05 -9.78
CA TYR A 20 -5.50 17.84 -10.05
C TYR A 20 -6.37 16.61 -10.35
N PHE A 21 -7.69 16.71 -10.17
CA PHE A 21 -8.63 15.60 -10.37
C PHE A 21 -9.86 16.04 -11.16
N ASN A 22 -10.39 15.13 -11.96
CA ASN A 22 -11.64 15.25 -12.69
C ASN A 22 -12.69 14.32 -12.06
N ILE A 23 -13.94 14.76 -12.10
CA ILE A 23 -15.12 13.93 -11.79
C ILE A 23 -16.09 14.09 -12.94
N ASP A 24 -16.57 12.97 -13.49
CA ASP A 24 -17.66 12.95 -14.47
C ASP A 24 -18.78 11.96 -14.04
N SER A 25 -19.76 11.71 -14.90
CA SER A 25 -20.88 10.80 -14.60
C SER A 25 -20.48 9.34 -14.40
N ALA A 26 -19.25 8.96 -14.74
CA ALA A 26 -18.75 7.59 -14.73
C ALA A 26 -17.58 7.37 -13.76
N GLN A 27 -16.75 8.39 -13.49
CA GLN A 27 -15.46 8.17 -12.82
C GLN A 27 -14.90 9.40 -12.08
N PHE A 28 -14.00 9.11 -11.13
CA PHE A 28 -13.10 10.05 -10.47
C PHE A 28 -11.65 9.67 -10.80
N TYR A 29 -10.88 10.60 -11.36
CA TYR A 29 -9.56 10.29 -11.92
C TYR A 29 -8.61 11.50 -11.92
N PRO A 30 -7.28 11.30 -11.90
CA PRO A 30 -6.31 12.40 -11.97
C PRO A 30 -6.30 13.08 -13.34
N GLN A 31 -5.96 14.37 -13.38
CA GLN A 31 -5.78 15.11 -14.64
C GLN A 31 -4.51 14.71 -15.39
N THR A 32 -3.45 14.37 -14.66
CA THR A 32 -2.15 13.99 -15.21
C THR A 32 -1.90 12.52 -14.92
N ASP A 33 -1.65 11.75 -15.98
CA ASP A 33 -1.35 10.32 -15.90
C ASP A 33 -0.09 10.04 -15.04
N ASN A 34 -0.12 8.93 -14.30
CA ASN A 34 0.98 8.42 -13.49
C ASN A 34 1.71 9.47 -12.59
N SER A 35 0.97 10.42 -12.01
CA SER A 35 1.58 11.55 -11.26
C SER A 35 1.08 11.76 -9.82
N LEU A 36 -0.08 11.19 -9.47
CA LEU A 36 -0.70 11.36 -8.15
C LEU A 36 -0.87 10.00 -7.47
N ASN A 37 -0.60 9.96 -6.18
CA ASN A 37 -0.85 8.79 -5.34
C ASN A 37 -2.27 8.80 -4.78
N LEU A 38 -2.87 7.62 -4.63
CA LEU A 38 -4.09 7.44 -3.84
C LEU A 38 -3.72 7.04 -2.41
N GLY A 39 -3.75 8.01 -1.51
CA GLY A 39 -3.30 7.87 -0.13
C GLY A 39 -1.82 8.24 0.05
N HIS A 40 -1.37 8.19 1.30
CA HIS A 40 -0.02 8.55 1.72
C HIS A 40 0.44 7.63 2.85
N SER A 41 1.75 7.44 3.03
CA SER A 41 2.33 6.55 4.05
C SER A 41 1.83 6.84 5.47
N SER A 42 1.60 8.12 5.78
CA SER A 42 0.97 8.58 7.03
C SER A 42 -0.54 8.82 6.98
N TYR A 43 -1.18 8.78 5.81
CA TYR A 43 -2.64 8.98 5.63
C TYR A 43 -3.19 7.88 4.72
N ARG A 44 -3.42 6.70 5.31
CA ARG A 44 -3.85 5.50 4.60
C ARG A 44 -5.37 5.37 4.68
N PHE A 45 -5.97 4.88 3.60
CA PHE A 45 -7.34 4.36 3.65
C PHE A 45 -7.38 3.12 4.54
N ASP A 46 -8.48 2.95 5.27
CA ASP A 46 -8.72 1.75 6.08
C ASP A 46 -9.10 0.57 5.18
N ASP A 47 -10.09 0.77 4.29
CA ASP A 47 -10.60 -0.23 3.36
C ASP A 47 -10.93 0.39 1.98
N ILE A 48 -10.94 -0.45 0.93
CA ILE A 48 -11.46 -0.12 -0.41
C ILE A 48 -12.53 -1.15 -0.77
N TYR A 49 -13.77 -0.70 -1.01
CA TYR A 49 -14.88 -1.55 -1.43
C TYR A 49 -15.11 -1.40 -2.94
N ALA A 50 -14.97 -2.49 -3.71
CA ALA A 50 -15.17 -2.49 -5.15
C ALA A 50 -15.71 -3.86 -5.62
N THR A 51 -16.49 -3.87 -6.71
CA THR A 51 -16.99 -5.12 -7.32
C THR A 51 -15.87 -5.91 -7.99
N ASN A 52 -14.87 -5.23 -8.54
CA ASN A 52 -13.69 -5.84 -9.17
C ASN A 52 -12.40 -5.32 -8.53
N ASN A 53 -11.32 -6.08 -8.67
CA ASN A 53 -9.99 -5.71 -8.17
C ASN A 53 -9.34 -4.58 -8.98
N THR A 54 -8.19 -4.09 -8.50
CA THR A 54 -7.40 -3.06 -9.19
C THR A 54 -6.82 -3.57 -10.51
N ILE A 55 -6.77 -2.67 -11.49
CA ILE A 55 -6.09 -2.90 -12.78
C ILE A 55 -4.70 -2.24 -12.70
N GLN A 56 -3.67 -2.94 -13.15
CA GLN A 56 -2.30 -2.43 -13.27
C GLN A 56 -1.85 -2.59 -14.71
N THR A 57 -1.30 -1.53 -15.31
CA THR A 57 -0.72 -1.59 -16.65
C THR A 57 0.41 -2.62 -16.68
N SER A 58 0.32 -3.59 -17.58
CA SER A 58 1.34 -4.61 -17.78
C SER A 58 1.63 -4.82 -19.27
N ASP A 59 1.77 -3.72 -19.99
CA ASP A 59 2.09 -3.69 -21.41
C ASP A 59 3.57 -4.03 -21.64
N SER A 60 3.85 -4.94 -22.59
CA SER A 60 5.22 -5.34 -22.91
C SER A 60 6.03 -4.22 -23.56
N ARG A 61 5.38 -3.17 -24.08
CA ARG A 61 6.03 -1.99 -24.67
C ARG A 61 6.59 -1.04 -23.62
N GLU A 62 6.11 -1.15 -22.38
CA GLU A 62 6.51 -0.29 -21.26
C GLU A 62 7.49 -1.00 -20.30
N LYS A 63 7.89 -2.23 -20.62
CA LYS A 63 8.72 -3.06 -19.76
C LYS A 63 9.95 -3.54 -20.51
N THR A 64 11.05 -3.73 -19.79
CA THR A 64 12.18 -4.50 -20.30
C THR A 64 11.76 -5.94 -20.54
N ALA A 65 12.54 -6.67 -21.34
CA ALA A 65 12.38 -8.11 -21.47
C ALA A 65 12.40 -8.78 -20.08
N LEU A 66 11.52 -9.76 -19.88
CA LEU A 66 11.45 -10.51 -18.64
C LEU A 66 12.67 -11.44 -18.53
N THR A 67 13.29 -11.48 -17.37
CA THR A 67 14.40 -12.38 -17.05
C THR A 67 13.94 -13.46 -16.09
N ALA A 68 14.54 -14.65 -16.17
CA ALA A 68 14.35 -15.69 -15.17
C ALA A 68 14.91 -15.25 -13.81
N LEU A 69 14.36 -15.81 -12.73
CA LEU A 69 14.93 -15.63 -11.41
C LEU A 69 16.30 -16.31 -11.32
N THR A 70 17.22 -15.64 -10.64
CA THR A 70 18.52 -16.17 -10.23
C THR A 70 18.38 -17.27 -9.18
N THR A 71 19.44 -18.05 -8.96
CA THR A 71 19.48 -19.06 -7.88
C THR A 71 19.21 -18.45 -6.51
N ASN A 72 19.76 -17.26 -6.22
CA ASN A 72 19.55 -16.57 -4.96
C ASN A 72 18.09 -16.13 -4.80
N GLU A 73 17.47 -15.61 -5.86
CA GLU A 73 16.04 -15.25 -5.85
C GLU A 73 15.14 -16.46 -5.68
N ILE A 74 15.45 -17.58 -6.34
CA ILE A 74 14.72 -18.84 -6.17
C ILE A 74 14.83 -19.35 -4.71
N ASN A 75 16.00 -19.22 -4.08
CA ASN A 75 16.20 -19.61 -2.67
C ASN A 75 15.47 -18.67 -1.70
N ALA A 76 15.53 -17.35 -1.94
CA ALA A 76 14.78 -16.36 -1.17
C ALA A 76 13.28 -16.60 -1.27
N SER A 77 12.77 -16.81 -2.48
CA SER A 77 11.37 -17.12 -2.77
C SER A 77 10.87 -18.34 -1.98
N LYS A 78 11.67 -19.42 -1.96
CA LYS A 78 11.40 -20.63 -1.14
C LYS A 78 11.33 -20.34 0.35
N ALA A 79 12.25 -19.52 0.86
CA ALA A 79 12.30 -19.18 2.27
C ALA A 79 11.09 -18.31 2.65
N LEU A 80 10.80 -17.27 1.87
CA LEU A 80 9.65 -16.38 2.08
C LEU A 80 8.32 -17.14 2.10
N ALA A 81 8.14 -18.10 1.20
CA ALA A 81 6.93 -18.92 1.12
C ALA A 81 6.62 -19.70 2.42
N LYS A 82 7.63 -19.99 3.25
CA LYS A 82 7.47 -20.71 4.52
C LYS A 82 7.07 -19.81 5.69
N GLU A 83 7.24 -18.50 5.56
CA GLU A 83 7.06 -17.54 6.65
C GLU A 83 5.67 -16.87 6.66
N PHE A 84 4.79 -17.21 5.71
CA PHE A 84 3.42 -16.72 5.76
C PHE A 84 2.69 -17.36 6.96
N GLY A 85 2.18 -16.50 7.82
CA GLY A 85 1.48 -16.89 9.04
C GLY A 85 0.31 -15.98 9.34
N THR A 86 -0.35 -16.24 10.47
CA THR A 86 -1.47 -15.42 10.92
C THR A 86 -1.05 -14.36 11.93
N TYR A 87 -1.66 -13.19 11.88
CA TYR A 87 -1.44 -12.11 12.85
C TYR A 87 -2.75 -11.40 13.20
N LYS A 88 -2.72 -10.60 14.26
CA LYS A 88 -3.79 -9.64 14.60
C LYS A 88 -3.16 -8.27 14.75
N TRP A 89 -3.85 -7.21 14.33
CA TRP A 89 -3.40 -5.84 14.58
C TRP A 89 -3.39 -5.56 16.08
N LEU A 90 -2.29 -5.03 16.61
CA LEU A 90 -2.17 -4.70 18.04
C LEU A 90 -3.25 -3.70 18.49
N SER A 91 -3.58 -2.71 17.65
CA SER A 91 -4.70 -1.79 17.90
C SER A 91 -6.03 -2.52 18.02
N ALA A 92 -6.32 -3.45 17.10
CA ALA A 92 -7.54 -4.24 17.15
C ALA A 92 -7.57 -5.18 18.37
N VAL A 93 -6.44 -5.76 18.77
CA VAL A 93 -6.34 -6.55 20.01
C VAL A 93 -6.62 -5.68 21.24
N SER A 94 -6.07 -4.47 21.29
CA SER A 94 -6.32 -3.52 22.37
C SER A 94 -7.80 -3.11 22.46
N GLU A 95 -8.43 -2.83 21.32
CA GLU A 95 -9.82 -2.36 21.25
C GLU A 95 -10.85 -3.49 21.42
N LYS A 96 -10.61 -4.65 20.80
CA LYS A 96 -11.61 -5.72 20.60
C LYS A 96 -11.27 -6.99 21.36
N GLY A 97 -10.10 -7.08 22.01
CA GLY A 97 -9.65 -8.25 22.75
C GLY A 97 -9.66 -9.52 21.90
N SER A 98 -10.32 -10.57 22.41
CA SER A 98 -10.48 -11.85 21.72
C SER A 98 -11.21 -11.73 20.38
N ASN A 99 -12.06 -10.72 20.20
CA ASN A 99 -12.84 -10.48 18.98
C ASN A 99 -12.02 -9.83 17.85
N ALA A 100 -10.75 -9.48 18.09
CA ALA A 100 -9.86 -9.01 17.03
C ALA A 100 -9.72 -10.09 15.94
N ARG A 101 -9.98 -9.71 14.69
CA ARG A 101 -9.94 -10.61 13.53
C ARG A 101 -8.52 -11.13 13.29
N THR A 102 -8.42 -12.38 12.85
CA THR A 102 -7.17 -12.99 12.40
C THR A 102 -6.92 -12.65 10.93
N HIS A 103 -5.76 -12.08 10.65
CA HIS A 103 -5.24 -11.79 9.32
C HIS A 103 -4.16 -12.81 8.94
N ILE A 104 -3.86 -12.94 7.65
CA ILE A 104 -2.75 -13.76 7.14
C ILE A 104 -1.78 -12.89 6.34
N GLY A 105 -0.49 -13.12 6.49
CA GLY A 105 0.55 -12.34 5.81
C GLY A 105 1.95 -12.60 6.34
N ILE A 106 2.84 -11.65 6.07
CA ILE A 106 4.24 -11.66 6.48
C ILE A 106 4.64 -10.26 6.95
N THR A 107 5.62 -10.16 7.85
CA THR A 107 6.17 -8.87 8.25
C THR A 107 7.24 -8.42 7.24
N ALA A 108 7.28 -7.12 6.95
CA ALA A 108 8.29 -6.59 6.04
C ALA A 108 9.72 -6.84 6.55
N GLN A 109 9.93 -6.82 7.86
CA GLN A 109 11.23 -7.10 8.47
C GLN A 109 11.70 -8.54 8.19
N LYS A 110 10.77 -9.52 8.22
CA LYS A 110 11.11 -10.90 7.85
C LYS A 110 11.44 -11.02 6.37
N VAL A 111 10.76 -10.27 5.51
CA VAL A 111 11.10 -10.17 4.08
C VAL A 111 12.53 -9.65 3.91
N LYS A 112 12.88 -8.53 4.58
CA LYS A 112 14.24 -7.96 4.56
C LYS A 112 15.29 -8.99 4.97
N GLU A 113 15.10 -9.63 6.12
CA GLU A 113 16.02 -10.63 6.67
C GLU A 113 16.29 -11.78 5.69
N ILE A 114 15.25 -12.32 5.06
CA ILE A 114 15.38 -13.44 4.13
C ILE A 114 16.08 -13.01 2.84
N MET A 115 15.75 -11.84 2.30
CA MET A 115 16.41 -11.32 1.10
C MET A 115 17.92 -11.15 1.37
N GLU A 116 18.28 -10.51 2.49
CA GLU A 116 19.68 -10.29 2.86
C GLU A 116 20.44 -11.61 3.12
N THR A 117 19.80 -12.58 3.77
CA THR A 117 20.38 -13.93 4.01
C THR A 117 20.69 -14.66 2.70
N ASN A 118 19.92 -14.39 1.64
CA ASN A 118 20.15 -14.91 0.29
C ASN A 118 21.03 -13.98 -0.56
N SER A 119 21.73 -13.02 0.06
CA SER A 119 22.60 -12.06 -0.62
C SER A 119 21.86 -11.20 -1.67
N LEU A 120 20.60 -10.84 -1.39
CA LEU A 120 19.80 -9.92 -2.19
C LEU A 120 19.56 -8.63 -1.40
N ASP A 121 19.63 -7.50 -2.09
CA ASP A 121 19.24 -6.20 -1.51
C ASP A 121 17.72 -6.02 -1.67
N PRO A 122 16.93 -6.07 -0.58
CA PRO A 122 15.48 -5.94 -0.67
C PRO A 122 15.02 -4.59 -1.22
N THR A 123 15.83 -3.53 -1.12
CA THR A 123 15.48 -2.20 -1.65
C THR A 123 15.48 -2.14 -3.18
N LYS A 124 16.02 -3.16 -3.85
CA LYS A 124 15.95 -3.32 -5.31
C LYS A 124 14.66 -3.97 -5.79
N TYR A 125 13.81 -4.44 -4.88
CA TYR A 125 12.57 -5.13 -5.19
C TYR A 125 11.38 -4.29 -4.75
N ALA A 126 10.54 -3.90 -5.71
CA ALA A 126 9.43 -2.95 -5.46
C ALA A 126 8.36 -3.50 -4.49
N PHE A 127 8.30 -4.82 -4.28
CA PHE A 127 7.43 -5.41 -3.26
C PHE A 127 7.80 -5.01 -1.83
N TYR A 128 9.03 -4.55 -1.57
CA TYR A 128 9.50 -4.12 -0.27
C TYR A 128 9.54 -2.59 -0.21
N CYS A 129 8.67 -1.99 0.59
CA CYS A 129 8.54 -0.54 0.69
C CYS A 129 8.98 -0.03 2.06
N TYR A 130 9.62 1.13 2.07
CA TYR A 130 9.92 1.91 3.26
C TYR A 130 9.59 3.38 2.99
N ASP A 131 8.83 3.99 3.90
CA ASP A 131 8.46 5.39 3.85
C ASP A 131 8.72 6.02 5.22
N GLU A 132 9.23 7.24 5.22
CA GLU A 132 9.43 8.07 6.40
C GLU A 132 8.83 9.46 6.19
N TRP A 133 8.43 10.10 7.29
CA TRP A 133 7.86 11.44 7.28
C TRP A 133 8.22 12.22 8.53
N ASP A 134 8.34 13.53 8.35
CA ASP A 134 8.61 14.47 9.43
C ASP A 134 7.37 14.75 10.29
N ALA A 135 7.63 15.31 11.47
CA ALA A 135 6.58 15.87 12.31
C ALA A 135 5.94 17.07 11.60
N THR A 136 4.63 17.24 11.80
CA THR A 136 3.91 18.42 11.33
C THR A 136 3.17 19.05 12.49
N GLU A 137 3.22 20.37 12.58
CA GLU A 137 2.42 21.13 13.56
C GLU A 137 0.93 21.10 13.20
N GLU A 138 0.11 21.44 14.18
CA GLU A 138 -1.33 21.64 13.98
C GLU A 138 -1.56 22.87 13.10
N GLU A 139 -2.38 22.71 12.05
CA GLU A 139 -2.82 23.82 11.22
C GLU A 139 -4.28 24.14 11.55
N THR A 140 -4.54 25.42 11.85
CA THR A 140 -5.87 25.92 12.21
C THR A 140 -6.30 27.05 11.27
N ILE A 141 -7.60 27.17 11.05
CA ILE A 141 -8.22 28.33 10.39
C ILE A 141 -9.06 29.10 11.41
N THR A 142 -9.15 30.41 11.22
CA THR A 142 -10.11 31.24 11.97
C THR A 142 -11.45 31.21 11.23
N THR A 143 -12.48 30.75 11.92
CA THR A 143 -13.87 30.75 11.46
C THR A 143 -14.41 32.18 11.37
N GLU A 144 -15.49 32.39 10.62
CA GLU A 144 -16.16 33.70 10.50
C GLU A 144 -16.65 34.24 11.86
N GLU A 145 -16.94 33.34 12.81
CA GLU A 145 -17.33 33.66 14.19
C GLU A 145 -16.13 33.94 15.12
N GLY A 146 -14.91 33.90 14.61
CA GLY A 146 -13.68 34.15 15.37
C GLY A 146 -13.14 32.96 16.17
N GLY A 147 -13.80 31.79 16.11
CA GLY A 147 -13.30 30.53 16.66
C GLY A 147 -12.17 29.92 15.81
N LYS A 148 -11.33 29.07 16.38
CA LYS A 148 -10.31 28.30 15.63
C LYS A 148 -10.83 26.89 15.33
N GLU A 149 -10.70 26.46 14.08
CA GLU A 149 -10.98 25.10 13.64
C GLU A 149 -9.69 24.42 13.16
N VAL A 150 -9.42 23.21 13.65
CA VAL A 150 -8.25 22.42 13.24
C VAL A 150 -8.53 21.79 11.89
N ILE A 151 -7.77 22.19 10.87
CA ILE A 151 -7.87 21.63 9.51
C ILE A 151 -6.86 20.50 9.27
N LYS A 152 -5.80 20.46 10.08
CA LYS A 152 -4.80 19.39 10.04
C LYS A 152 -4.26 19.18 11.45
N PRO A 153 -4.46 18.00 12.07
CA PRO A 153 -3.93 17.74 13.39
C PRO A 153 -2.41 17.66 13.35
N ALA A 154 -1.77 18.03 14.47
CA ALA A 154 -0.34 17.79 14.66
C ALA A 154 -0.03 16.29 14.53
N LYS A 155 1.15 15.98 14.01
CA LYS A 155 1.61 14.62 13.75
C LYS A 155 3.07 14.50 14.15
N VAL A 156 3.42 13.41 14.83
CA VAL A 156 4.81 13.08 15.14
C VAL A 156 5.52 12.48 13.92
N ALA A 157 6.83 12.71 13.84
CA ALA A 157 7.68 12.06 12.84
C ALA A 157 7.59 10.54 12.99
N GLY A 158 7.76 9.83 11.88
CA GLY A 158 7.69 8.37 11.90
C GLY A 158 8.10 7.74 10.59
N ASN A 159 8.13 6.42 10.58
CA ASN A 159 8.36 5.62 9.40
C ASN A 159 7.49 4.36 9.44
N ARG A 160 7.32 3.73 8.28
CA ARG A 160 6.63 2.46 8.12
C ARG A 160 7.30 1.64 7.03
N TYR A 161 7.27 0.33 7.23
CA TYR A 161 7.53 -0.63 6.18
C TYR A 161 6.22 -1.15 5.62
N GLY A 162 6.19 -1.37 4.31
CA GLY A 162 5.04 -1.87 3.56
C GLY A 162 5.43 -3.03 2.65
N ILE A 163 4.43 -3.84 2.28
CA ILE A 163 4.58 -4.91 1.31
C ILE A 163 3.56 -4.72 0.19
N ARG A 164 4.02 -4.74 -1.07
CA ARG A 164 3.13 -4.91 -2.23
C ARG A 164 2.89 -6.39 -2.42
N TYR A 165 1.82 -6.89 -1.81
CA TYR A 165 1.53 -8.32 -1.74
C TYR A 165 1.39 -8.97 -3.12
N SER A 166 0.81 -8.29 -4.12
CA SER A 166 0.71 -8.81 -5.49
C SER A 166 2.07 -9.15 -6.11
N GLU A 167 3.06 -8.25 -5.96
CA GLU A 167 4.42 -8.47 -6.46
C GLU A 167 5.17 -9.53 -5.64
N LEU A 168 5.01 -9.53 -4.30
CA LEU A 168 5.59 -10.58 -3.45
C LEU A 168 5.03 -11.97 -3.80
N TYR A 169 3.72 -12.08 -4.04
CA TYR A 169 3.10 -13.32 -4.47
C TYR A 169 3.60 -13.75 -5.85
N ALA A 170 3.75 -12.82 -6.80
CA ALA A 170 4.32 -13.14 -8.11
C ALA A 170 5.75 -13.68 -8.00
N PHE A 171 6.58 -13.09 -7.13
CA PHE A 171 7.93 -13.58 -6.84
C PHE A 171 7.94 -15.00 -6.25
N ILE A 172 6.99 -15.28 -5.35
CA ILE A 172 6.80 -16.62 -4.77
C ILE A 172 6.34 -17.63 -5.82
N VAL A 173 5.37 -17.27 -6.66
CA VAL A 173 4.87 -18.11 -7.76
C VAL A 173 5.99 -18.43 -8.75
N ALA A 174 6.80 -17.46 -9.14
CA ALA A 174 7.93 -17.68 -10.04
C ALA A 174 8.96 -18.66 -9.44
N GLY A 175 9.25 -18.56 -8.14
CA GLY A 175 10.13 -19.51 -7.45
C GLY A 175 9.52 -20.90 -7.30
N PHE A 176 8.20 -21.02 -7.12
CA PHE A 176 7.51 -22.31 -7.17
C PHE A 176 7.59 -22.96 -8.55
N ASN A 177 7.40 -22.18 -9.61
CA ASN A 177 7.55 -22.69 -10.98
C ASN A 177 8.96 -23.25 -11.20
N ALA A 178 10.00 -22.52 -10.81
CA ALA A 178 11.39 -22.99 -10.93
C ALA A 178 11.66 -24.30 -10.15
N ARG A 179 10.98 -24.53 -9.02
CA ARG A 179 11.07 -25.80 -8.29
C ARG A 179 10.37 -26.95 -9.01
N ILE A 180 9.21 -26.67 -9.57
CA ILE A 180 8.40 -27.67 -10.27
C ILE A 180 9.16 -28.13 -11.51
N THR A 181 9.68 -27.21 -12.31
CA THR A 181 10.52 -27.54 -13.47
C THR A 181 11.71 -28.41 -13.07
N ALA A 182 12.42 -28.07 -11.99
CA ALA A 182 13.56 -28.86 -11.51
C ALA A 182 13.16 -30.28 -11.02
N LEU A 183 11.90 -30.51 -10.66
CA LEU A 183 11.39 -31.84 -10.29
C LEU A 183 10.88 -32.61 -11.51
N GLU A 184 10.33 -31.93 -12.51
CA GLU A 184 9.86 -32.53 -13.77
C GLU A 184 11.02 -33.01 -14.65
N ASP A 185 12.18 -32.36 -14.53
CA ASP A 185 13.40 -32.69 -15.27
C ASP A 185 14.28 -33.77 -14.58
N ALA A 186 13.89 -34.24 -13.38
CA ALA A 186 14.66 -35.19 -12.56
C ALA A 186 14.25 -36.66 -12.79
#